data_AF-A0A6J4IPP6-F1
#
_entry.id   AF-A0A6J4IPP6-F1
#
_cell.length_a   1.000
_cell.length_b   1.000
_cell.length_c   1.000
_cell.angle_alpha   90.00
_cell.angle_beta   90.00
_cell.angle_gamma   90.00
#
_symmetry.space_group_name_H-M   'P 1'
#
loop_
_entity.id
_entity.type
_entity.pdbx_description
1 polymer ?
#
loop_
_entity_poly.entity_id
_entity_poly.type
_entity_poly.pdbx_seq_one_letter_code
_entity_poly.pdbx_strand_id
1 'polypeptide(L)'
;ETIASCVVYLINQDYAELAKNFVKLGFLTPDTDIRPIIPALESVLGQAMGESVINFNFKTITDQFSELMYDYPFRVPAKFALIIRSLVTQEGLALIF
;
A
#
# COMPACT_ATOMS: atom_id res chain seq x y z
N GLU A 1 -7.05 -14.51 -2.48
CA GLU A 1 -5.74 -13.91 -2.13
C GLU A 1 -5.85 -13.16 -0.80
N THR A 2 -4.78 -13.12 -0.01
CA THR A 2 -4.73 -12.51 1.33
C THR A 2 -3.76 -11.32 1.35
N ILE A 3 -3.81 -10.50 2.39
CA ILE A 3 -2.85 -9.38 2.58
C ILE A 3 -1.40 -9.89 2.57
N ALA A 4 -1.16 -11.10 3.08
CA ALA A 4 0.15 -11.73 3.06
C ALA A 4 0.71 -11.88 1.63
N SER A 5 -0.14 -12.21 0.65
CA SER A 5 0.27 -12.28 -0.76
C SER A 5 0.76 -10.93 -1.26
N CYS A 6 0.10 -9.83 -0.89
CA CYS A 6 0.56 -8.47 -1.25
C CYS A 6 1.94 -8.16 -0.70
N VAL A 7 2.22 -8.57 0.54
CA VAL A 7 3.54 -8.39 1.16
C VAL A 7 4.61 -9.20 0.42
N VAL A 8 4.29 -10.43 -0.01
CA VAL A 8 5.21 -11.24 -0.82
C VAL A 8 5.51 -10.56 -2.16
N TYR A 9 4.50 -10.07 -2.88
CA TYR A 9 4.72 -9.35 -4.14
C TYR A 9 5.51 -8.06 -3.95
N LEU A 10 5.25 -7.33 -2.86
CA LEU A 10 6.01 -6.14 -2.50
C LEU A 10 7.50 -6.46 -2.27
N ILE A 11 7.81 -7.50 -1.48
CA ILE A 11 9.19 -7.92 -1.20
C ILE A 11 9.92 -8.38 -2.47
N ASN A 12 9.20 -9.07 -3.38
CA ASN A 12 9.75 -9.50 -4.67
C ASN A 12 9.79 -8.37 -5.72
N GLN A 13 9.39 -7.15 -5.36
CA GLN A 13 9.28 -5.99 -6.26
C GLN A 13 8.38 -6.25 -7.48
N ASP A 14 7.39 -7.14 -7.33
CA ASP A 14 6.41 -7.47 -8.37
C ASP A 14 5.19 -6.55 -8.23
N TYR A 15 5.36 -5.30 -8.68
CA TYR A 15 4.31 -4.27 -8.59
C TYR A 15 3.12 -4.56 -9.52
N ALA A 16 3.31 -5.38 -10.56
CA ALA A 16 2.24 -5.77 -11.48
C ALA A 16 1.26 -6.74 -10.80
N GLU A 17 1.77 -7.77 -10.12
CA GLU A 17 0.93 -8.70 -9.34
C GLU A 17 0.36 -8.03 -8.09
N LEU A 18 1.09 -7.08 -7.49
CA LEU A 18 0.59 -6.24 -6.40
C LEU A 18 -0.63 -5.40 -6.82
N ALA A 19 -0.55 -4.70 -7.96
CA ALA A 19 -1.65 -3.89 -8.47
C ALA A 19 -2.90 -4.73 -8.81
N LYS A 20 -2.70 -5.93 -9.39
CA LYS A 20 -3.80 -6.89 -9.61
C LYS A 20 -4.41 -7.36 -8.29
N ASN A 21 -3.59 -7.56 -7.26
CA ASN A 21 -4.09 -7.90 -5.93
C ASN A 21 -4.95 -6.79 -5.34
N PHE A 22 -4.59 -5.51 -5.53
CA PHE A 22 -5.43 -4.40 -5.09
C PHE A 22 -6.82 -4.42 -5.75
N VAL A 23 -6.93 -4.78 -7.04
CA VAL A 23 -8.23 -4.97 -7.69
C VAL A 23 -9.00 -6.13 -7.06
N LYS A 24 -8.36 -7.29 -6.88
CA LYS A 24 -9.01 -8.50 -6.35
C LYS A 24 -9.44 -8.37 -4.89
N LEU A 25 -8.67 -7.64 -4.09
CA LEU A 25 -8.99 -7.34 -2.69
C LEU A 25 -10.13 -6.32 -2.57
N GLY A 26 -10.41 -5.58 -3.65
CA GLY A 26 -11.44 -4.55 -3.72
C GLY A 26 -10.93 -3.15 -3.33
N PHE A 27 -9.60 -2.96 -3.32
CA PHE A 27 -9.00 -1.65 -3.16
C PHE A 27 -9.14 -0.78 -4.42
N LEU A 28 -9.14 -1.41 -5.59
CA LEU A 28 -9.38 -0.78 -6.88
C LEU A 28 -10.60 -1.42 -7.55
N THR A 29 -11.36 -0.64 -8.31
CA THR A 29 -12.44 -1.20 -9.14
C THR A 29 -11.86 -2.01 -10.30
N PRO A 30 -12.50 -3.11 -10.73
CA PRO A 30 -12.02 -3.93 -11.84
C PRO A 30 -11.99 -3.22 -13.20
N ASP A 31 -12.68 -2.10 -13.34
CA ASP A 31 -12.67 -1.23 -14.52
C ASP A 31 -11.46 -0.26 -14.55
N THR A 32 -10.69 -0.19 -13.46
CA THR A 32 -9.54 0.72 -13.35
C THR A 32 -8.38 0.19 -14.19
N ASP A 33 -7.84 1.04 -15.07
CA ASP A 33 -6.60 0.72 -15.77
C ASP A 33 -5.43 0.76 -14.78
N ILE A 34 -4.87 -0.41 -14.47
CA ILE A 34 -3.77 -0.56 -13.51
C ILE A 34 -2.38 -0.29 -14.13
N ARG A 35 -2.28 -0.15 -15.46
CA ARG A 35 -0.98 0.05 -16.14
C ARG A 35 -0.25 1.32 -15.68
N PRO A 36 -0.92 2.48 -15.52
CA PRO A 36 -0.26 3.69 -15.03
C PRO A 36 -0.01 3.68 -13.51
N ILE A 37 -0.72 2.83 -12.76
CA ILE A 37 -0.51 2.66 -11.30
C ILE A 37 0.80 1.94 -10.99
N ILE A 38 1.20 0.97 -11.82
CA ILE A 38 2.41 0.16 -11.61
C ILE A 38 3.68 1.01 -11.46
N PRO A 39 4.04 1.93 -12.38
CA PRO A 39 5.24 2.75 -12.24
C PRO A 39 5.16 3.73 -11.06
N ALA A 40 3.94 4.18 -10.71
CA ALA A 40 3.73 5.04 -9.54
C ALA A 40 3.97 4.26 -8.23
N LEU A 41 3.43 3.04 -8.12
CA LEU A 41 3.72 2.14 -6.98
C LEU A 41 5.20 1.81 -6.88
N GLU A 42 5.88 1.54 -8.00
CA GLU A 42 7.32 1.27 -8.04
C GLU A 42 8.13 2.47 -7.55
N SER A 43 7.79 3.69 -7.97
CA SER A 43 8.48 4.90 -7.51
C SER A 43 8.31 5.10 -5.99
N VAL A 44 7.08 5.00 -5.48
CA VAL A 44 6.80 5.24 -4.06
C VAL A 44 7.33 4.11 -3.17
N LEU A 45 7.04 2.86 -3.52
CA LEU A 45 7.37 1.71 -2.68
C LEU A 45 8.79 1.19 -2.93
N GLY A 46 9.34 1.36 -4.13
CA GLY A 46 10.73 1.02 -4.44
C GLY A 46 11.72 1.91 -3.69
N GLN A 47 11.43 3.21 -3.56
CA GLN A 47 12.22 4.12 -2.70
C GLN A 47 12.17 3.67 -1.23
N ALA A 48 10.98 3.26 -0.76
CA ALA A 48 10.78 2.76 0.59
C ALA A 48 11.57 1.47 0.90
N MET A 49 11.82 0.60 -0.09
CA MET A 49 12.59 -0.64 0.09
C MET A 49 14.11 -0.45 -0.06
N GLY A 50 14.55 0.58 -0.78
CA GLY A 50 15.96 0.84 -1.07
C GLY A 50 16.71 1.68 -0.03
N GLU A 51 16.02 2.58 0.68
CA GLU A 51 16.61 3.33 1.78
C GLU A 51 16.65 2.52 3.08
N SER A 52 17.76 2.62 3.81
CA SER A 52 17.83 2.19 5.21
C SER A 52 16.63 2.77 5.96
N VAL A 53 15.86 1.92 6.66
CA VAL A 53 14.66 2.29 7.44
C VAL A 53 14.91 3.50 8.36
N ILE A 54 16.16 3.78 8.69
CA ILE A 54 16.62 4.90 9.54
C ILE A 54 16.53 6.27 8.84
N ASN A 55 16.63 6.32 7.50
CA ASN A 55 16.49 7.56 6.71
C ASN A 55 15.12 7.64 5.99
N PHE A 56 14.22 6.73 6.32
CA PHE A 56 12.89 6.62 5.76
C PHE A 56 12.06 7.88 6.04
N ASN A 57 11.95 8.76 5.06
CA ASN A 57 11.10 9.95 5.18
C ASN A 57 9.63 9.56 4.99
N PHE A 58 9.04 9.05 6.07
CA PHE A 58 7.66 8.58 6.12
C PHE A 58 6.66 9.63 5.62
N LYS A 59 6.96 10.92 5.84
CA LYS A 59 6.14 12.04 5.36
C LYS A 59 6.11 12.09 3.84
N THR A 60 7.26 12.00 3.18
CA THR A 60 7.36 12.06 1.71
C THR A 60 6.67 10.87 1.04
N ILE A 61 6.84 9.67 1.59
CA ILE A 61 6.17 8.46 1.08
C ILE A 61 4.66 8.55 1.27
N THR A 62 4.21 8.99 2.44
CA THR A 62 2.78 9.16 2.74
C THR A 62 2.13 10.21 1.83
N ASP A 63 2.85 11.28 1.50
CA ASP A 63 2.40 12.34 0.60
C ASP A 63 2.22 11.81 -0.83
N GLN A 64 3.25 11.15 -1.38
CA GLN A 64 3.18 10.54 -2.72
C GLN A 64 2.12 9.43 -2.80
N PHE A 65 1.99 8.62 -1.74
CA PHE A 65 0.95 7.59 -1.68
C PHE A 65 -0.45 8.21 -1.59
N SER A 66 -0.62 9.33 -0.90
CA SER A 66 -1.89 10.06 -0.84
C SER A 66 -2.27 10.65 -2.19
N GLU A 67 -1.29 11.17 -2.93
CA GLU A 67 -1.50 11.66 -4.30
C GLU A 67 -1.93 10.53 -5.24
N LEU A 68 -1.30 9.35 -5.13
CA LEU A 68 -1.71 8.11 -5.80
C LEU A 68 -3.15 7.70 -5.45
N MET A 69 -3.55 7.77 -4.18
CA MET A 69 -4.93 7.48 -3.79
C MET A 69 -5.94 8.53 -4.28
N TYR A 70 -5.47 9.73 -4.63
CA TYR A 70 -6.30 10.80 -5.18
C TYR A 70 -6.48 10.65 -6.70
N ASP A 71 -5.39 10.33 -7.41
CA ASP A 71 -5.36 10.17 -8.87
C ASP A 71 -6.06 8.88 -9.34
N TYR A 72 -6.02 7.85 -8.50
CA TYR A 72 -6.65 6.56 -8.77
C TYR A 72 -7.81 6.29 -7.81
N PRO A 73 -8.89 5.60 -8.25
CA PRO A 73 -10.10 5.39 -7.45
C PRO A 73 -9.90 4.31 -6.36
N PHE A 74 -8.94 4.54 -5.47
CA PHE A 74 -8.67 3.69 -4.31
C PHE A 74 -9.85 3.79 -3.34
N ARG A 75 -10.39 2.64 -2.95
CA ARG A 75 -11.43 2.54 -1.93
C ARG A 75 -10.98 1.54 -0.90
N VAL A 76 -11.16 1.82 0.38
CA VAL A 76 -10.86 0.84 1.44
C VAL A 76 -12.14 0.06 1.74
N PRO A 77 -12.23 -1.24 1.43
CA PRO A 77 -13.39 -2.05 1.81
C PRO A 77 -13.53 -2.09 3.34
N ALA A 78 -14.77 -2.04 3.84
CA ALA A 78 -15.06 -1.99 5.28
C ALA A 78 -14.38 -3.12 6.10
N LYS A 79 -14.25 -4.32 5.51
CA LYS A 79 -13.56 -5.46 6.13
C LYS A 79 -12.07 -5.18 6.43
N PHE A 80 -11.41 -4.37 5.61
CA PHE A 80 -10.00 -4.00 5.80
C PHE A 80 -9.82 -2.77 6.68
N ALA A 81 -10.79 -1.86 6.70
CA ALA A 81 -10.78 -0.72 7.63
C ALA A 81 -10.74 -1.17 9.09
N LEU A 82 -11.43 -2.26 9.43
CA LEU A 82 -11.40 -2.85 10.78
C LEU A 82 -10.02 -3.45 11.13
N ILE A 83 -9.36 -4.08 10.15
CA ILE A 83 -8.02 -4.67 10.33
C ILE A 83 -6.99 -3.55 10.54
N ILE A 84 -6.99 -2.51 9.69
CA ILE A 84 -6.08 -1.36 9.83
C ILE A 84 -6.32 -0.65 11.16
N ARG A 85 -7.58 -0.42 11.54
CA ARG A 85 -7.92 0.22 12.82
C ARG A 85 -7.44 -0.60 14.04
N SER A 86 -7.52 -1.93 13.95
CA SER A 86 -6.97 -2.82 14.98
C SER A 86 -5.44 -2.71 15.07
N LEU A 87 -4.74 -2.70 13.93
CA LEU A 87 -3.28 -2.58 13.86
C LEU A 87 -2.80 -1.22 14.40
N VAL A 88 -3.40 -0.11 13.97
CA VAL A 88 -3.05 1.24 14.45
C VAL A 88 -3.29 1.38 15.96
N THR A 89 -4.35 0.73 16.48
CA THR A 89 -4.59 0.70 17.93
C THR A 89 -3.50 -0.10 18.64
N GLN A 90 -3.05 -1.24 18.08
CA GLN A 90 -1.97 -2.03 18.66
C GLN A 90 -0.61 -1.31 18.61
N GLU A 91 -0.27 -0.65 17.50
CA GLU A 91 0.95 0.16 17.38
C GLU A 91 0.91 1.36 18.34
N GLY A 92 -0.24 2.04 18.44
CA GLY A 92 -0.44 3.14 19.39
C GLY A 92 -0.33 2.72 20.85
N LEU A 93 -0.75 1.48 21.18
CA LEU A 93 -0.52 0.88 22.50
C LEU A 93 0.95 0.48 22.70
N ALA A 94 1.61 -0.06 21.67
CA ALA A 94 3.02 -0.47 21.72
C ALA A 94 3.98 0.71 21.94
N LEU A 95 3.62 1.92 21.52
CA LEU A 95 4.39 3.14 21.77
C LEU A 95 4.22 3.72 23.19
N ILE A 96 3.20 3.30 23.94
CA ILE A 96 2.93 3.74 25.32
C ILE A 96 3.63 2.84 26.36
N PHE A 97 4.15 1.68 25.94
CA PHE A 97 4.90 0.74 26.78
C PHE A 97 6.41 0.83 26.61
#